data_AF-A0AAW9BQQ0-F1
#
_entry.id   AF-A0AAW9BQQ0-F1
#
_cell.length_a   1.000
_cell.length_b   1.000
_cell.length_c   1.000
_cell.angle_alpha   90.00
_cell.angle_beta   90.00
_cell.angle_gamma   90.00
#
_symmetry.space_group_name_H-M   'P 1'
#
loop_
_entity.id
_entity.type
_entity.pdbx_description
1 polymer ?
#
loop_
_entity_poly.entity_id
_entity_poly.type
_entity_poly.pdbx_seq_one_letter_code
_entity_poly.pdbx_strand_id
1 'polypeptide(L)' 'MTILQVSVAQINAQLGDVNANLNTHQDYIKQAAALGSQLLLFPELSLTGYR' A
#
# COMPACT_ATOMS: atom_id res chain seq x y z
N MET A 1 14.51 -20.95 11.48
CA MET A 1 14.27 -20.00 10.37
C MET A 1 12.84 -19.50 10.51
N THR A 2 12.62 -18.21 10.70
CA THR A 2 11.27 -17.62 10.72
C THR A 2 10.89 -17.20 9.31
N ILE A 3 9.66 -17.49 8.88
CA ILE A 3 9.12 -17.04 7.59
C ILE A 3 8.42 -15.70 7.82
N LEU A 4 8.76 -14.68 7.02
CA LEU A 4 8.08 -13.40 7.00
C LEU A 4 7.14 -13.33 5.80
N GLN A 5 5.84 -13.14 6.03
CA GLN A 5 4.88 -12.90 4.95
C GLN A 5 4.83 -11.42 4.58
N VAL A 6 5.13 -11.11 3.32
CA VAL A 6 5.21 -9.73 2.81
C VAL A 6 4.26 -9.56 1.64
N SER A 7 3.51 -8.47 1.63
CA SER A 7 2.72 -8.02 0.49
C SER A 7 3.33 -6.78 -0.15
N VAL A 8 3.16 -6.65 -1.46
CA VAL A 8 3.57 -5.48 -2.24
C VAL A 8 2.34 -4.94 -2.95
N ALA A 9 1.93 -3.72 -2.61
CA ALA A 9 0.82 -3.05 -3.25
C ALA A 9 1.29 -2.44 -4.58
N GLN A 10 0.81 -2.99 -5.68
CA GLN A 10 0.98 -2.38 -7.00
C GLN A 10 -0.23 -1.47 -7.27
N ILE A 11 -0.04 -0.16 -7.11
CA ILE A 11 -1.10 0.85 -7.21
C ILE A 11 -0.69 2.00 -8.12
N ASN A 12 -1.68 2.68 -8.70
CA ASN A 12 -1.50 3.92 -9.44
C ASN A 12 -1.95 5.09 -8.58
N ALA A 13 -1.00 5.80 -7.97
CA ALA A 13 -1.29 6.97 -7.13
C ALA A 13 -1.75 8.15 -7.99
N GLN A 14 -2.78 8.85 -7.52
CA GLN A 14 -3.27 10.07 -8.14
C GLN A 14 -2.37 11.25 -7.77
N LEU A 15 -1.81 11.92 -8.79
CA LEU A 15 -0.89 13.03 -8.58
C LEU A 15 -1.57 14.20 -7.82
N GLY A 16 -1.07 14.52 -6.64
CA GLY A 16 -1.51 15.61 -5.78
C GLY A 16 -2.73 15.31 -4.89
N ASP A 17 -3.49 14.24 -5.16
CA ASP A 17 -4.68 13.90 -4.36
C ASP A 17 -4.35 12.96 -3.20
N VAL A 18 -3.88 13.55 -2.10
CA VAL A 18 -3.49 12.82 -0.89
C VAL A 18 -4.65 12.04 -0.28
N ASN A 19 -5.88 12.57 -0.34
CA ASN A 19 -7.03 11.91 0.27
C ASN A 19 -7.45 10.67 -0.52
N ALA A 20 -7.48 10.76 -1.86
CA ALA A 20 -7.76 9.59 -2.71
C ALA A 20 -6.69 8.50 -2.54
N ASN A 21 -5.42 8.91 -2.46
CA ASN A 21 -4.30 7.98 -2.24
C ASN A 21 -4.36 7.34 -0.86
N LEU A 22 -4.66 8.11 0.19
CA LEU A 22 -4.80 7.60 1.55
C LEU A 22 -5.95 6.58 1.65
N ASN A 23 -7.10 6.85 1.02
CA ASN A 23 -8.20 5.89 0.97
C ASN A 23 -7.76 4.58 0.30
N THR A 24 -7.05 4.68 -0.83
CA THR A 24 -6.46 3.51 -1.51
C THR A 24 -5.53 2.73 -0.57
N HIS A 25 -4.63 3.42 0.16
CA HIS A 25 -3.73 2.74 1.12
C HIS A 25 -4.50 2.01 2.22
N GLN A 26 -5.55 2.62 2.79
CA GLN A 26 -6.36 1.99 3.83
C GLN A 26 -7.00 0.69 3.33
N ASP A 27 -7.48 0.65 2.09
CA ASP A 27 -8.09 -0.55 1.52
C ASP A 27 -7.07 -1.67 1.30
N TYR A 28 -5.87 -1.34 0.83
CA TYR A 28 -4.78 -2.34 0.70
C TYR A 28 -4.25 -2.81 2.05
N ILE A 29 -4.20 -1.94 3.08
CA ILE A 29 -3.85 -2.33 4.44
C ILE A 29 -4.84 -3.36 4.98
N LYS A 30 -6.15 -3.13 4.81
CA LYS A 30 -7.19 -4.08 5.23
C LYS A 30 -7.05 -5.43 4.50
N GLN A 31 -6.79 -5.39 3.19
CA GLN A 31 -6.57 -6.61 2.40
C GLN A 31 -5.33 -7.39 2.84
N ALA A 32 -4.19 -6.71 3.03
CA ALA A 32 -2.95 -7.34 3.49
C ALA A 32 -3.11 -7.94 4.89
N ALA A 33 -3.79 -7.23 5.80
CA ALA A 33 -4.10 -7.75 7.13
C ALA A 33 -4.98 -9.01 7.05
N ALA A 34 -5.98 -9.03 6.18
CA ALA A 34 -6.84 -10.20 5.97
C ALA A 34 -6.07 -11.41 5.37
N LEU A 35 -5.00 -11.16 4.62
CA LEU A 35 -4.11 -12.20 4.10
C LEU A 35 -3.05 -12.69 5.11
N GLY A 36 -2.98 -12.08 6.31
CA GLY A 36 -1.98 -12.42 7.32
C GLY A 36 -0.59 -11.85 7.05
N SER A 37 -0.49 -10.85 6.18
CA SER A 37 0.77 -10.19 5.87
C SER A 37 1.33 -9.45 7.09
N GLN A 38 2.63 -9.61 7.32
CA GLN A 38 3.36 -8.98 8.42
C GLN A 38 4.02 -7.66 8.00
N LEU A 39 4.17 -7.45 6.69
CA LEU A 39 4.70 -6.24 6.08
C LEU A 39 3.95 -5.96 4.77
N LEU A 40 3.54 -4.72 4.56
CA LEU A 40 2.98 -4.23 3.30
C LEU A 40 3.85 -3.09 2.78
N LEU A 41 4.32 -3.20 1.54
CA LEU A 41 5.10 -2.18 0.86
C LEU A 41 4.25 -1.44 -0.16
N PHE A 42 4.44 -0.13 -0.26
CA PHE A 42 3.83 0.73 -1.27
C PHE A 42 4.91 1.37 -2.16
N PRO A 43 4.56 1.85 -3.37
CA PRO A 43 5.49 2.58 -4.22
C PRO A 43 6.00 3.87 -3.55
N GLU A 44 7.14 4.36 -4.01
CA GLU A 44 7.66 5.67 -3.61
C GLU A 44 6.64 6.78 -3.92
N LEU A 45 6.54 7.76 -3.01
CA LEU A 45 5.60 8.89 -3.11
C LEU A 45 4.14 8.50 -3.34
N SER A 46 3.74 7.28 -3.01
CA SER A 46 2.39 6.76 -3.26
C SER A 46 1.26 7.54 -2.56
N LEU A 47 1.55 8.35 -1.54
CA LEU A 47 0.59 9.27 -0.94
C LEU A 47 0.38 10.56 -1.76
N THR A 48 1.40 11.04 -2.47
CA THR A 48 1.33 12.30 -3.24
C THR A 48 1.29 12.07 -4.75
N GLY A 49 1.62 10.87 -5.22
CA GLY A 49 1.89 10.56 -6.62
C GLY A 49 3.24 11.09 -7.11
N TYR A 50 3.71 10.50 -8.21
CA TYR A 50 4.90 10.91 -8.95
C TYR A 50 4.69 10.66 -10.45
N ARG A 51 5.45 11.33 -11.33
CA ARG A 51 5.38 11.20 -12.80
C ARG A 51 6.77 11.02 -13.40
#